data_AF-A0A828QW35-F1
#
_entry.id   AF-A0A828QW35-F1
#
_cell.length_a   1.000
_cell.length_b   1.000
_cell.length_c   1.000
_cell.angle_alpha   90.00
_cell.angle_beta   90.00
_cell.angle_gamma   90.00
#
_symmetry.space_group_name_H-M   'P 1'
#
loop_
_entity.id
_entity.type
_entity.pdbx_description
1 polymer ?
#
loop_
_entity_poly.entity_id
_entity_poly.type
_entity_poly.pdbx_seq_one_letter_code
_entity_poly.pdbx_strand_id
1 'polypeptide(L)'
;MREQIDRALDLWDFELARVLLASSEYKEEYEKFLYETGQFSYLQNSIYTNKITKIEQNLENFEGEGIEAMACVNYMLNNAIAKNDLCVQRAYDLFHKIKFEKFLLAKAYFISKIISYFATKSESDRIEFFVPLAMYSSPQNLLMQVLQKDFNDQKGAKKFFDDFIFQASLLVRKNLTDRFLGSKVAICFHGIFRGDFEGQINDTLEKLAKPLNADVFIFTWDKFQEWGGLCGGISWSDRLLEKKLAESAPAEIGLNENFRKFFPNTSKVLSYEYRTPLSHKAMQKFIAKNPCIRAYALENQDHKYLVWGEKIYYGMQKSLDLMQEYENKHNIRYDFIIFARPDFEIIKTISLEDLRELDLNEICEEYGFYGSGSAFPYGRAEAMRHYVSLMSNLHHLQGSYLTNVADNHDTQSKWAMYFNLKTRDWKHITALYNRYAPSDIICLKKLRIPNIKKAFKEDLVVLQKEFDEEKLKEFESFFDRFTSHYECVSKKAKRYVANESATEAKAKSRKIFSKIWKFIRG
;
A
#
# COMPACT_ATOMS: atom_id res chain seq x y z
N MET A 1 -24.73 -23.16 -16.20
CA MET A 1 -23.53 -23.75 -16.83
C MET A 1 -23.09 -22.92 -18.03
N ARG A 2 -23.96 -22.68 -19.03
CA ARG A 2 -23.67 -21.82 -20.19
C ARG A 2 -23.01 -20.47 -19.84
N GLU A 3 -23.60 -19.68 -18.95
CA GLU A 3 -23.02 -18.39 -18.52
C GLU A 3 -21.60 -18.51 -17.95
N GLN A 4 -21.28 -19.64 -17.29
CA GLN A 4 -19.95 -19.90 -16.75
C GLN A 4 -18.95 -20.22 -17.87
N ILE A 5 -19.38 -20.96 -18.91
CA ILE A 5 -18.57 -21.23 -20.11
C ILE A 5 -18.27 -19.92 -20.84
N ASP A 6 -19.30 -19.12 -21.12
CA ASP A 6 -19.13 -17.84 -21.81
C ASP A 6 -18.25 -16.88 -21.00
N ARG A 7 -18.37 -16.89 -19.67
CA ARG A 7 -17.47 -16.13 -18.78
C ARG A 7 -16.03 -16.64 -18.78
N ALA A 8 -15.82 -17.96 -18.80
CA ALA A 8 -14.49 -18.54 -18.89
C ALA A 8 -13.82 -18.18 -20.23
N LEU A 9 -14.57 -18.24 -21.34
CA LEU A 9 -14.11 -17.83 -22.66
C LEU A 9 -13.83 -16.32 -22.74
N ASP A 10 -14.68 -15.45 -22.16
CA ASP A 10 -14.44 -14.00 -22.08
C ASP A 10 -13.16 -13.68 -21.27
N LEU A 11 -12.91 -14.43 -20.19
CA LEU A 11 -11.72 -14.28 -19.35
C LEU A 11 -10.45 -14.94 -19.93
N TRP A 12 -10.56 -15.65 -21.06
CA TRP A 12 -9.50 -16.49 -21.65
C TRP A 12 -8.98 -17.56 -20.68
N ASP A 13 -9.86 -18.08 -19.80
CA ASP A 13 -9.57 -19.23 -18.93
C ASP A 13 -9.92 -20.52 -19.67
N PHE A 14 -9.03 -20.91 -20.58
CA PHE A 14 -9.25 -22.06 -21.47
C PHE A 14 -9.27 -23.40 -20.75
N GLU A 15 -8.63 -23.53 -19.58
CA GLU A 15 -8.73 -24.75 -18.78
C GLU A 15 -10.09 -24.86 -18.09
N LEU A 16 -10.59 -23.76 -17.50
CA LEU A 16 -11.93 -23.74 -16.94
C LEU A 16 -12.99 -23.98 -18.04
N ALA A 17 -12.84 -23.35 -19.21
CA ALA A 17 -13.74 -23.56 -20.34
C ALA A 17 -13.76 -25.03 -20.77
N ARG A 18 -12.58 -25.68 -20.89
CA ARG A 18 -12.46 -27.11 -21.21
C ARG A 18 -13.18 -28.00 -20.20
N VAL A 19 -12.99 -27.74 -18.90
CA VAL A 19 -13.63 -28.51 -17.81
C VAL A 19 -15.16 -28.36 -17.86
N LEU A 20 -15.65 -27.13 -18.08
CA LEU A 20 -17.09 -26.86 -18.12
C LEU A 20 -17.76 -27.45 -19.39
N LEU A 21 -17.05 -27.45 -20.52
CA LEU A 21 -17.54 -28.01 -21.79
C LEU A 21 -17.57 -29.54 -21.81
N ALA A 22 -16.79 -30.22 -20.97
CA ALA A 22 -16.68 -31.70 -20.97
C ALA A 22 -17.98 -32.45 -20.58
N SER A 23 -19.06 -31.74 -20.21
CA SER A 23 -20.39 -32.31 -20.02
C SER A 23 -20.95 -32.91 -21.31
N SER A 24 -21.71 -34.00 -21.21
CA SER A 24 -22.39 -34.64 -22.35
C SER A 24 -23.34 -33.69 -23.09
N GLU A 25 -23.90 -32.69 -22.38
CA GLU A 25 -24.77 -31.65 -22.94
C GLU A 25 -24.06 -30.78 -24.00
N TYR A 26 -22.75 -30.57 -23.86
CA TYR A 26 -21.96 -29.69 -24.73
C TYR A 26 -20.96 -30.46 -25.60
N LYS A 27 -21.21 -31.74 -25.87
CA LYS A 27 -20.25 -32.63 -26.56
C LYS A 27 -19.71 -32.05 -27.87
N GLU A 28 -20.58 -31.52 -28.74
CA GLU A 28 -20.14 -30.94 -30.02
C GLU A 28 -19.31 -29.67 -29.83
N GLU A 29 -19.70 -28.81 -28.89
CA GLU A 29 -18.97 -27.59 -28.54
C GLU A 29 -17.60 -27.92 -27.91
N TYR A 30 -17.54 -28.96 -27.08
CA TYR A 30 -16.30 -29.47 -26.51
C TYR A 30 -15.36 -30.00 -27.58
N GLU A 31 -15.86 -30.85 -28.49
CA GLU A 31 -15.05 -31.38 -29.59
C GLU A 31 -14.54 -30.26 -30.50
N LYS A 32 -15.40 -29.28 -30.82
CA LYS A 32 -15.01 -28.09 -31.57
C LYS A 32 -13.95 -27.27 -30.83
N PHE A 33 -14.16 -27.00 -29.54
CA PHE A 33 -13.20 -26.28 -28.71
C PHE A 33 -11.82 -26.94 -28.72
N LEU A 34 -11.76 -28.25 -28.48
CA LEU A 34 -10.50 -29.01 -28.50
C LEU A 34 -9.83 -28.97 -29.88
N TYR A 35 -10.62 -29.02 -30.95
CA TYR A 35 -10.09 -28.96 -32.31
C TYR A 35 -9.49 -27.58 -32.61
N GLU A 36 -10.23 -26.49 -32.35
CA GLU A 36 -9.77 -25.12 -32.59
C GLU A 36 -8.55 -24.75 -31.73
N THR A 37 -8.45 -25.29 -30.52
CA THR A 37 -7.33 -25.08 -29.59
C THR A 37 -6.17 -26.06 -29.79
N GLY A 38 -6.26 -26.96 -30.78
CA GLY A 38 -5.19 -27.91 -31.12
C GLY A 38 -4.91 -28.92 -30.01
N GLN A 39 -5.92 -29.29 -29.20
CA GLN A 39 -5.82 -30.23 -28.08
C GLN A 39 -6.24 -31.64 -28.51
N PHE A 40 -5.62 -32.14 -29.58
CA PHE A 40 -6.04 -33.36 -30.29
C PHE A 40 -5.99 -34.64 -29.44
N SER A 41 -5.13 -34.69 -28.42
CA SER A 41 -5.03 -35.84 -27.52
C SER A 41 -6.34 -36.17 -26.78
N TYR A 42 -7.24 -35.19 -26.66
CA TYR A 42 -8.56 -35.37 -26.03
C TYR A 42 -9.67 -35.74 -27.03
N LEU A 43 -9.39 -35.77 -28.34
CA LEU A 43 -10.38 -36.02 -29.40
C LEU A 43 -10.34 -37.48 -29.90
N GLN A 44 -10.61 -38.43 -29.01
CA GLN A 44 -10.74 -39.84 -29.40
C GLN A 44 -12.12 -40.11 -30.03
N ASN A 45 -12.14 -40.75 -31.20
CA ASN A 45 -13.39 -41.08 -31.93
C ASN A 45 -14.29 -39.87 -32.22
N SER A 46 -13.69 -38.70 -32.47
CA SER A 46 -14.39 -37.46 -32.80
C SER A 46 -14.69 -37.34 -34.30
N ILE A 47 -15.67 -36.51 -34.66
CA ILE A 47 -15.93 -36.09 -36.05
C ILE A 47 -14.70 -35.43 -36.73
N TYR A 48 -13.74 -34.94 -35.93
CA TYR A 48 -12.52 -34.30 -36.43
C TYR A 48 -11.37 -35.30 -36.71
N THR A 49 -11.53 -36.59 -36.43
CA THR A 49 -10.45 -37.60 -36.52
C THR A 49 -9.70 -37.57 -37.86
N ASN A 50 -10.42 -37.56 -38.98
CA ASN A 50 -9.78 -37.53 -40.31
C ASN A 50 -8.97 -36.24 -40.56
N LYS A 51 -9.45 -35.10 -40.04
CA LYS A 51 -8.78 -33.81 -40.16
C LYS A 51 -7.52 -33.75 -39.30
N ILE A 52 -7.59 -34.32 -38.09
CA ILE A 52 -6.46 -34.44 -37.16
C ILE A 52 -5.37 -35.29 -37.81
N THR A 53 -5.70 -36.48 -38.31
CA THR A 53 -4.73 -37.37 -38.97
C THR A 53 -4.03 -36.67 -40.14
N LYS A 54 -4.77 -35.91 -40.95
CA LYS A 54 -4.19 -35.12 -42.06
C LYS A 54 -3.20 -34.07 -41.58
N ILE A 55 -3.52 -33.37 -40.49
CA ILE A 55 -2.63 -32.37 -39.86
C ILE A 55 -1.38 -33.05 -39.31
N GLU A 56 -1.53 -34.11 -38.52
CA GLU A 56 -0.41 -34.82 -37.89
C GLU A 56 0.57 -35.42 -38.90
N GLN A 57 0.08 -35.88 -40.05
CA GLN A 57 0.92 -36.42 -41.12
C GLN A 57 1.69 -35.34 -41.91
N ASN A 58 1.26 -34.07 -41.89
CA ASN A 58 1.82 -33.00 -42.71
C ASN A 58 2.22 -31.75 -41.92
N LEU A 59 2.48 -31.88 -40.62
CA LEU A 59 2.74 -30.79 -39.67
C LEU A 59 3.63 -29.64 -40.19
N GLU A 60 4.76 -29.97 -40.82
CA GLU A 60 5.74 -28.96 -41.27
C GLU A 60 5.37 -28.29 -42.60
N ASN A 61 4.61 -29.00 -43.45
CA ASN A 61 4.23 -28.59 -44.79
C ASN A 61 2.71 -28.36 -44.93
N PHE A 62 2.01 -28.10 -43.81
CA PHE A 62 0.56 -27.99 -43.84
C PHE A 62 0.11 -26.71 -44.54
N GLU A 63 -0.50 -26.84 -45.73
CA GLU A 63 -1.05 -25.76 -46.57
C GLU A 63 -2.57 -25.57 -46.38
N GLY A 64 -3.13 -25.93 -45.22
CA GLY A 64 -4.56 -25.71 -44.99
C GLY A 64 -4.92 -24.23 -44.88
N GLU A 65 -6.18 -23.91 -45.14
CA GLU A 65 -6.74 -22.56 -44.96
C GLU A 65 -7.81 -22.56 -43.85
N GLY A 66 -8.04 -21.38 -43.28
CA GLY A 66 -9.09 -21.16 -42.30
C GLY A 66 -8.89 -21.95 -41.00
N ILE A 67 -9.95 -22.62 -40.52
CA ILE A 67 -9.91 -23.24 -39.18
C ILE A 67 -8.93 -24.41 -39.08
N GLU A 68 -8.67 -25.13 -40.18
CA GLU A 68 -7.71 -26.23 -40.18
C GLU A 68 -6.28 -25.71 -40.01
N ALA A 69 -5.97 -24.55 -40.61
CA ALA A 69 -4.70 -23.86 -40.43
C ALA A 69 -4.51 -23.43 -38.96
N MET A 70 -5.56 -22.85 -38.36
CA MET A 70 -5.56 -22.44 -36.95
C MET A 70 -5.36 -23.62 -36.00
N ALA A 71 -6.10 -24.72 -36.21
CA ALA A 71 -5.99 -25.93 -35.42
C ALA A 71 -4.58 -26.55 -35.53
N CYS A 72 -4.01 -26.58 -36.74
CA CYS A 72 -2.63 -27.02 -36.97
C CYS A 72 -1.62 -26.13 -36.22
N VAL A 73 -1.75 -24.81 -36.33
CA VAL A 73 -0.85 -23.85 -35.66
C VAL A 73 -0.92 -23.97 -34.13
N ASN A 74 -2.13 -24.10 -33.56
CA ASN A 74 -2.29 -24.31 -32.12
C ASN A 74 -1.76 -25.67 -31.67
N TYR A 75 -1.91 -26.72 -32.46
CA TYR A 75 -1.32 -28.02 -32.17
C TYR A 75 0.22 -27.99 -32.21
N MET A 76 0.80 -27.33 -33.22
CA MET A 76 2.25 -27.08 -33.29
C MET A 76 2.75 -26.29 -32.08
N LEU A 77 2.01 -25.25 -31.67
CA LEU A 77 2.30 -24.45 -30.49
C LEU A 77 2.28 -25.31 -29.22
N ASN A 78 1.23 -26.09 -29.00
CA ASN A 78 1.08 -26.95 -27.83
C ASN A 78 2.23 -27.97 -27.74
N ASN A 79 2.57 -28.61 -28.85
CA ASN A 79 3.69 -29.54 -28.93
C ASN A 79 5.02 -28.86 -28.61
N ALA A 80 5.22 -27.64 -29.12
CA ALA A 80 6.43 -26.89 -28.90
C ALA A 80 6.60 -26.44 -27.43
N ILE A 81 5.51 -25.97 -26.83
CA ILE A 81 5.46 -25.63 -25.41
C ILE A 81 5.73 -26.86 -24.54
N ALA A 82 5.09 -28.00 -24.84
CA ALA A 82 5.26 -29.24 -24.07
C ALA A 82 6.70 -29.77 -24.12
N LYS A 83 7.40 -29.60 -25.25
CA LYS A 83 8.82 -29.95 -25.42
C LYS A 83 9.78 -28.88 -24.92
N ASN A 84 9.27 -27.75 -24.45
CA ASN A 84 10.05 -26.57 -24.07
C ASN A 84 10.96 -26.03 -25.21
N ASP A 85 10.53 -26.19 -26.47
CA ASP A 85 11.35 -25.96 -27.68
C ASP A 85 10.92 -24.74 -28.53
N LEU A 86 10.01 -23.91 -28.01
CA LEU A 86 9.50 -22.75 -28.72
C LEU A 86 10.44 -21.55 -28.55
N CYS A 87 11.15 -21.16 -29.62
CA CYS A 87 11.90 -19.90 -29.68
C CYS A 87 11.02 -18.74 -30.20
N VAL A 88 11.46 -17.49 -30.02
CA VAL A 88 10.69 -16.28 -30.41
C VAL A 88 10.40 -16.26 -31.90
N GLN A 89 11.41 -16.57 -32.74
CA GLN A 89 11.23 -16.62 -34.19
C GLN A 89 10.15 -17.63 -34.59
N ARG A 90 10.17 -18.84 -34.03
CA ARG A 90 9.15 -19.87 -34.33
C ARG A 90 7.76 -19.43 -33.87
N ALA A 91 7.63 -18.79 -32.70
CA ALA A 91 6.36 -18.25 -32.25
C ALA A 91 5.84 -17.15 -33.20
N TYR A 92 6.73 -16.29 -33.68
CA TYR A 92 6.41 -15.24 -34.65
C TYR A 92 5.97 -15.82 -36.00
N ASP A 93 6.68 -16.82 -36.52
CA ASP A 93 6.34 -17.49 -37.78
C ASP A 93 4.96 -18.15 -37.69
N LEU A 94 4.68 -18.84 -36.59
CA LEU A 94 3.37 -19.41 -36.31
C LEU A 94 2.29 -18.33 -36.22
N PHE A 95 2.56 -17.21 -35.54
CA PHE A 95 1.61 -16.11 -35.42
C PHE A 95 1.32 -15.45 -36.78
N HIS A 96 2.33 -15.33 -37.63
CA HIS A 96 2.20 -14.77 -38.97
C HIS A 96 1.23 -15.55 -39.85
N LYS A 97 1.14 -16.87 -39.67
CA LYS A 97 0.18 -17.73 -40.37
C LYS A 97 -1.27 -17.45 -39.98
N ILE A 98 -1.52 -16.91 -38.79
CA ILE A 98 -2.88 -16.83 -38.22
C ILE A 98 -3.39 -15.40 -37.96
N LYS A 99 -2.54 -14.38 -38.09
CA LYS A 99 -2.88 -12.99 -37.70
C LYS A 99 -4.13 -12.44 -38.40
N PHE A 100 -4.34 -12.79 -39.68
CA PHE A 100 -5.47 -12.30 -40.48
C PHE A 100 -6.68 -13.24 -40.47
N GLU A 101 -6.58 -14.38 -39.78
CA GLU A 101 -7.68 -15.34 -39.70
C GLU A 101 -8.83 -14.83 -38.82
N LYS A 102 -10.07 -15.22 -39.16
CA LYS A 102 -11.28 -14.76 -38.46
C LYS A 102 -11.67 -15.60 -37.24
N PHE A 103 -10.91 -16.66 -36.92
CA PHE A 103 -11.24 -17.62 -35.87
C PHE A 103 -10.74 -17.12 -34.51
N LEU A 104 -11.61 -16.34 -33.85
CA LEU A 104 -11.28 -15.62 -32.62
C LEU A 104 -10.89 -16.54 -31.46
N LEU A 105 -11.56 -17.66 -31.25
CA LEU A 105 -11.24 -18.61 -30.17
C LEU A 105 -9.82 -19.15 -30.31
N ALA A 106 -9.50 -19.71 -31.48
CA ALA A 106 -8.18 -20.26 -31.76
C ALA A 106 -7.08 -19.20 -31.67
N LYS A 107 -7.35 -17.95 -32.11
CA LYS A 107 -6.40 -16.84 -32.04
C LYS A 107 -6.18 -16.37 -30.59
N ALA A 108 -7.25 -16.25 -29.80
CA ALA A 108 -7.17 -15.91 -28.37
C ALA A 108 -6.37 -16.98 -27.59
N TYR A 109 -6.62 -18.26 -27.88
CA TYR A 109 -5.86 -19.37 -27.31
C TYR A 109 -4.37 -19.24 -27.62
N PHE A 110 -4.02 -19.06 -28.90
CA PHE A 110 -2.64 -18.89 -29.34
C PHE A 110 -1.93 -17.77 -28.57
N ILE A 111 -2.54 -16.58 -28.53
CA ILE A 111 -1.99 -15.38 -27.87
C ILE A 111 -1.75 -15.64 -26.38
N SER A 112 -2.75 -16.19 -25.68
CA SER A 112 -2.65 -16.49 -24.25
C SER A 112 -1.48 -17.42 -23.92
N LYS A 113 -1.25 -18.42 -24.76
CA LYS A 113 -0.22 -19.43 -24.59
C LYS A 113 1.17 -18.86 -24.84
N ILE A 114 1.37 -18.08 -25.91
CA ILE A 114 2.70 -17.50 -26.18
C ILE A 114 3.11 -16.48 -25.12
N ILE A 115 2.20 -15.62 -24.66
CA ILE A 115 2.51 -14.63 -23.61
C ILE A 115 2.86 -15.34 -22.30
N SER A 116 2.03 -16.30 -21.87
CA SER A 116 2.27 -17.09 -20.66
C SER A 116 3.60 -17.84 -20.72
N TYR A 117 3.92 -18.44 -21.88
CA TYR A 117 5.14 -19.19 -22.07
C TYR A 117 6.38 -18.31 -21.92
N PHE A 118 6.49 -17.23 -22.69
CA PHE A 118 7.67 -16.36 -22.64
C PHE A 118 7.80 -15.60 -21.32
N ALA A 119 6.70 -15.32 -20.61
CA ALA A 119 6.76 -14.71 -19.27
C ALA A 119 7.56 -15.56 -18.25
N THR A 120 7.70 -16.86 -18.47
CA THR A 120 8.43 -17.79 -17.59
C THR A 120 9.85 -18.14 -18.06
N LYS A 121 10.30 -17.53 -19.17
CA LYS A 121 11.58 -17.84 -19.80
C LYS A 121 12.74 -17.03 -19.22
N SER A 122 13.94 -17.34 -19.72
CA SER A 122 15.16 -16.62 -19.40
C SER A 122 15.01 -15.12 -19.73
N GLU A 123 15.81 -14.26 -19.09
CA GLU A 123 15.78 -12.82 -19.35
C GLU A 123 16.07 -12.50 -20.83
N SER A 124 16.97 -13.26 -21.49
CA SER A 124 17.26 -13.07 -22.92
C SER A 124 16.05 -13.36 -23.81
N ASP A 125 15.34 -14.47 -23.58
CA ASP A 125 14.14 -14.81 -24.35
C ASP A 125 13.03 -13.78 -24.11
N ARG A 126 12.91 -13.31 -22.85
CA ARG A 126 11.95 -12.28 -22.47
C ARG A 126 12.25 -10.95 -23.17
N ILE A 127 13.52 -10.54 -23.25
CA ILE A 127 13.93 -9.34 -23.99
C ILE A 127 13.58 -9.49 -25.46
N GLU A 128 13.95 -10.60 -26.08
CA GLU A 128 13.68 -10.85 -27.50
C GLU A 128 12.18 -10.80 -27.82
N PHE A 129 11.32 -11.36 -26.95
CA PHE A 129 9.88 -11.40 -27.15
C PHE A 129 9.16 -10.09 -26.78
N PHE A 130 9.39 -9.56 -25.58
CA PHE A 130 8.64 -8.43 -25.02
C PHE A 130 9.20 -7.05 -25.39
N VAL A 131 10.50 -6.97 -25.69
CA VAL A 131 11.21 -5.72 -26.03
C VAL A 131 12.07 -5.91 -27.29
N PRO A 132 11.47 -6.32 -28.43
CA PRO A 132 12.22 -6.55 -29.66
C PRO A 132 12.92 -5.25 -30.12
N LEU A 133 14.23 -5.32 -30.33
CA LEU A 133 15.04 -4.19 -30.79
C LEU A 133 14.85 -3.85 -32.29
N ALA A 134 14.18 -4.74 -33.04
CA ALA A 134 13.91 -4.56 -34.47
C ALA A 134 12.51 -3.95 -34.71
N MET A 135 12.47 -2.79 -35.39
CA MET A 135 11.26 -1.98 -35.57
C MET A 135 10.21 -2.59 -36.52
N TYR A 136 10.64 -3.22 -37.62
CA TYR A 136 9.77 -3.58 -38.75
C TYR A 136 9.29 -5.05 -38.77
N SER A 137 9.72 -5.85 -37.79
CA SER A 137 9.40 -7.28 -37.69
C SER A 137 9.18 -7.68 -36.22
N SER A 138 8.70 -6.74 -35.41
CA SER A 138 8.53 -6.93 -33.98
C SER A 138 7.22 -7.71 -33.72
N PRO A 139 7.30 -8.91 -33.07
CA PRO A 139 6.12 -9.66 -32.65
C PRO A 139 5.19 -8.83 -31.76
N GLN A 140 5.79 -7.92 -30.98
CA GLN A 140 5.10 -6.97 -30.11
C GLN A 140 4.05 -6.14 -30.86
N ASN A 141 4.44 -5.38 -31.90
CA ASN A 141 3.52 -4.44 -32.54
C ASN A 141 2.32 -5.16 -33.17
N LEU A 142 2.58 -6.34 -33.77
CA LEU A 142 1.54 -7.14 -34.38
C LEU A 142 0.60 -7.76 -33.33
N LEU A 143 1.15 -8.29 -32.25
CA LEU A 143 0.36 -8.88 -31.16
C LEU A 143 -0.56 -7.84 -30.52
N MET A 144 -0.03 -6.65 -30.27
CA MET A 144 -0.77 -5.53 -29.69
C MET A 144 -1.85 -5.03 -30.64
N GLN A 145 -1.58 -4.96 -31.95
CA GLN A 145 -2.59 -4.63 -32.95
C GLN A 145 -3.74 -5.63 -32.94
N VAL A 146 -3.45 -6.94 -32.88
CA VAL A 146 -4.49 -7.97 -32.84
C VAL A 146 -5.31 -7.90 -31.55
N LEU A 147 -4.67 -7.74 -30.39
CA LEU A 147 -5.37 -7.56 -29.11
C LEU A 147 -6.33 -6.36 -29.15
N GLN A 148 -5.90 -5.23 -29.72
CA GLN A 148 -6.71 -4.02 -29.82
C GLN A 148 -7.78 -4.07 -30.91
N LYS A 149 -7.53 -4.73 -32.04
CA LYS A 149 -8.47 -4.75 -33.16
C LYS A 149 -9.53 -5.83 -33.02
N ASP A 150 -9.11 -7.03 -32.62
CA ASP A 150 -9.96 -8.22 -32.68
C ASP A 150 -10.60 -8.55 -31.32
N PHE A 151 -10.07 -8.02 -30.21
CA PHE A 151 -10.43 -8.46 -28.86
C PHE A 151 -10.61 -7.33 -27.82
N ASN A 152 -10.74 -6.06 -28.24
CA ASN A 152 -10.79 -4.91 -27.32
C ASN A 152 -11.84 -5.04 -26.20
N ASP A 153 -12.97 -5.68 -26.48
CA ASP A 153 -14.09 -5.80 -25.55
C ASP A 153 -13.99 -7.03 -24.63
N GLN A 154 -13.00 -7.90 -24.82
CA GLN A 154 -12.84 -9.14 -24.04
C GLN A 154 -11.94 -8.93 -22.82
N LYS A 155 -12.38 -9.43 -21.66
CA LYS A 155 -11.63 -9.26 -20.40
C LYS A 155 -10.30 -10.00 -20.40
N GLY A 156 -10.25 -11.18 -21.02
CA GLY A 156 -9.04 -11.98 -21.17
C GLY A 156 -7.99 -11.27 -22.01
N ALA A 157 -8.40 -10.64 -23.11
CA ALA A 157 -7.49 -9.84 -23.95
C ALA A 157 -6.87 -8.69 -23.17
N LYS A 158 -7.67 -7.96 -22.38
CA LYS A 158 -7.17 -6.91 -21.49
C LYS A 158 -6.15 -7.45 -20.47
N LYS A 159 -6.45 -8.58 -19.83
CA LYS A 159 -5.51 -9.25 -18.90
C LYS A 159 -4.16 -9.54 -19.57
N PHE A 160 -4.18 -10.16 -20.75
CA PHE A 160 -2.95 -10.54 -21.45
C PHE A 160 -2.20 -9.33 -22.05
N PHE A 161 -2.92 -8.27 -22.42
CA PHE A 161 -2.32 -6.98 -22.76
C PHE A 161 -1.57 -6.39 -21.55
N ASP A 162 -2.22 -6.36 -20.38
CA ASP A 162 -1.62 -5.86 -19.15
C ASP A 162 -0.39 -6.70 -18.73
N ASP A 163 -0.47 -8.03 -18.86
CA ASP A 163 0.66 -8.94 -18.62
C ASP A 163 1.83 -8.66 -19.57
N PHE A 164 1.55 -8.45 -20.87
CA PHE A 164 2.58 -8.11 -21.85
C PHE A 164 3.28 -6.79 -21.49
N ILE A 165 2.50 -5.73 -21.23
CA ILE A 165 3.03 -4.41 -20.85
C ILE A 165 3.83 -4.51 -19.56
N PHE A 166 3.36 -5.27 -18.57
CA PHE A 166 4.06 -5.50 -17.33
C PHE A 166 5.44 -6.13 -17.58
N GLN A 167 5.49 -7.24 -18.32
CA GLN A 167 6.75 -7.93 -18.64
C GLN A 167 7.74 -7.03 -19.40
N ALA A 168 7.27 -6.31 -20.43
CA ALA A 168 8.09 -5.35 -21.17
C ALA A 168 8.61 -4.23 -20.25
N SER A 169 7.75 -3.70 -19.38
CA SER A 169 8.11 -2.60 -18.49
C SER A 169 9.20 -2.98 -17.49
N LEU A 170 9.20 -4.20 -16.96
CA LEU A 170 10.25 -4.68 -16.05
C LEU A 170 11.62 -4.66 -16.72
N LEU A 171 11.70 -5.12 -17.97
CA LEU A 171 12.94 -5.22 -18.74
C LEU A 171 13.46 -3.83 -19.15
N VAL A 172 12.57 -2.98 -19.67
CA VAL A 172 12.91 -1.59 -20.02
C VAL A 172 13.38 -0.84 -18.78
N ARG A 173 12.69 -0.98 -17.64
CA ARG A 173 13.07 -0.33 -16.38
C ARG A 173 14.44 -0.79 -15.92
N LYS A 174 14.72 -2.09 -15.90
CA LYS A 174 16.04 -2.60 -15.51
C LYS A 174 17.15 -1.94 -16.35
N ASN A 175 16.98 -1.90 -17.67
CA ASN A 175 17.95 -1.27 -18.58
C ASN A 175 18.11 0.24 -18.35
N LEU A 176 17.02 0.95 -18.03
CA LEU A 176 17.04 2.40 -17.79
C LEU A 176 17.60 2.75 -16.41
N THR A 177 17.23 2.00 -15.36
CA THR A 177 17.71 2.20 -13.98
C THR A 177 19.24 2.11 -13.93
N ASP A 178 19.84 1.17 -14.66
CA ASP A 178 21.30 1.02 -14.77
C ASP A 178 21.97 2.22 -15.45
N ARG A 179 21.21 2.98 -16.27
CA ARG A 179 21.71 4.14 -17.04
C ARG A 179 21.46 5.48 -16.36
N PHE A 180 20.51 5.57 -15.43
CA PHE A 180 20.23 6.80 -14.68
C PHE A 180 20.88 6.76 -13.29
N LEU A 181 22.22 6.84 -13.28
CA LEU A 181 22.99 7.13 -12.06
C LEU A 181 22.69 8.58 -11.62
N GLY A 182 21.92 8.76 -10.54
CA GLY A 182 21.63 10.08 -9.98
C GLY A 182 20.28 10.27 -9.29
N SER A 183 19.63 9.18 -8.85
CA SER A 183 18.29 9.23 -8.26
C SER A 183 18.19 10.23 -7.10
N LYS A 184 17.22 11.14 -7.16
CA LYS A 184 16.95 12.14 -6.12
C LYS A 184 15.87 11.62 -5.18
N VAL A 185 16.16 11.64 -3.87
CA VAL A 185 15.24 11.19 -2.82
C VAL A 185 14.80 12.39 -1.99
N ALA A 186 13.50 12.46 -1.70
CA ALA A 186 12.94 13.39 -0.73
C ALA A 186 12.43 12.64 0.51
N ILE A 187 12.72 13.16 1.71
CA ILE A 187 12.12 12.70 2.97
C ILE A 187 11.20 13.79 3.50
N CYS A 188 9.91 13.47 3.61
CA CYS A 188 8.84 14.38 3.98
C CYS A 188 8.33 14.07 5.39
N PHE A 189 8.78 14.84 6.38
CA PHE A 189 8.26 14.75 7.75
C PHE A 189 6.89 15.41 7.87
N HIS A 190 5.98 14.73 8.57
CA HIS A 190 4.67 15.26 8.92
C HIS A 190 4.26 14.88 10.34
N GLY A 191 3.43 15.71 10.97
CA GLY A 191 2.84 15.43 12.29
C GLY A 191 3.31 16.37 13.40
N ILE A 192 2.77 16.18 14.59
CA ILE A 192 3.05 17.04 15.74
C ILE A 192 4.35 16.63 16.44
N PHE A 193 5.16 17.62 16.80
CA PHE A 193 6.33 17.38 17.64
C PHE A 193 5.94 17.16 19.09
N ARG A 194 6.59 16.18 19.70
CA ARG A 194 6.43 15.77 21.10
C ARG A 194 7.74 15.19 21.61
N GLY A 195 7.88 15.12 22.94
CA GLY A 195 9.05 14.58 23.62
C GLY A 195 10.39 14.93 22.96
N ASP A 196 11.24 13.94 22.66
CA ASP A 196 12.56 14.17 22.05
C ASP A 196 12.53 14.15 20.51
N PHE A 197 11.67 14.99 19.92
CA PHE A 197 11.52 15.05 18.45
C PHE A 197 12.85 15.40 17.74
N GLU A 198 13.70 16.25 18.33
CA GLU A 198 15.00 16.60 17.73
C GLU A 198 15.91 15.37 17.64
N GLY A 199 15.97 14.57 18.71
CA GLY A 199 16.71 13.30 18.71
C GLY A 199 16.16 12.33 17.67
N GLN A 200 14.84 12.18 17.59
CA GLN A 200 14.21 11.26 16.64
C GLN A 200 14.42 11.67 15.17
N ILE A 201 14.31 12.96 14.87
CA ILE A 201 14.58 13.47 13.52
C ILE A 201 16.06 13.28 13.20
N ASN A 202 16.98 13.66 14.08
CA ASN A 202 18.42 13.47 13.85
C ASN A 202 18.76 11.99 13.58
N ASP A 203 18.18 11.06 14.35
CA ASP A 203 18.35 9.62 14.11
C ASP A 203 17.91 9.21 12.70
N THR A 204 16.78 9.74 12.23
CA THR A 204 16.31 9.53 10.85
C THR A 204 17.25 10.16 9.83
N LEU A 205 17.80 11.35 10.11
CA LEU A 205 18.76 12.00 9.22
C LEU A 205 20.03 11.15 9.06
N GLU A 206 20.56 10.60 10.15
CA GLU A 206 21.75 9.75 10.14
C GLU A 206 21.50 8.40 9.46
N LYS A 207 20.41 7.73 9.80
CA LYS A 207 20.11 6.37 9.32
C LYS A 207 19.55 6.33 7.91
N LEU A 208 18.91 7.41 7.45
CA LEU A 208 18.16 7.41 6.19
C LEU A 208 18.56 8.56 5.26
N ALA A 209 18.51 9.81 5.73
CA ALA A 209 18.74 10.94 4.84
C ALA A 209 20.17 10.98 4.29
N LYS A 210 21.19 10.77 5.13
CA LYS A 210 22.58 10.79 4.71
C LYS A 210 22.94 9.62 3.76
N PRO A 211 22.60 8.34 4.06
CA PRO A 211 22.90 7.23 3.14
C PRO A 211 22.25 7.35 1.77
N LEU A 212 21.04 7.93 1.71
CA LEU A 212 20.30 8.15 0.46
C LEU A 212 20.65 9.46 -0.24
N ASN A 213 21.50 10.31 0.36
CA ASN A 213 21.74 11.68 -0.08
C ASN A 213 20.42 12.45 -0.31
N ALA A 214 19.48 12.30 0.63
CA ALA A 214 18.13 12.82 0.50
C ALA A 214 18.02 14.28 0.96
N ASP A 215 17.15 15.03 0.28
CA ASP A 215 16.68 16.32 0.75
C ASP A 215 15.49 16.12 1.69
N VAL A 216 15.43 16.91 2.76
CA VAL A 216 14.44 16.75 3.83
C VAL A 216 13.51 17.96 3.89
N PHE A 217 12.21 17.68 4.05
CA PHE A 217 11.13 18.65 4.13
C PHE A 217 10.31 18.41 5.38
N ILE A 218 10.08 19.45 6.18
CA ILE A 218 9.42 19.30 7.48
C ILE A 218 8.14 20.12 7.54
N PHE A 219 7.00 19.44 7.57
CA PHE A 219 5.75 20.04 8.01
C PHE A 219 5.47 19.66 9.46
N THR A 220 5.15 20.66 10.29
CA THR A 220 4.59 20.42 11.63
C THR A 220 3.61 21.52 12.05
N TRP A 221 2.98 21.31 13.18
CA TRP A 221 2.08 22.29 13.78
C TRP A 221 2.85 23.34 14.58
N ASP A 222 2.26 24.52 14.77
CA ASP A 222 2.79 25.61 15.58
C ASP A 222 2.77 25.31 17.09
N LYS A 223 2.28 24.14 17.49
CA LYS A 223 2.25 23.65 18.87
C LYS A 223 3.18 22.45 19.04
N PHE A 224 3.89 22.47 20.15
CA PHE A 224 4.58 21.32 20.72
C PHE A 224 3.64 20.59 21.68
N GLN A 225 3.51 19.27 21.53
CA GLN A 225 2.68 18.45 22.41
C GLN A 225 3.54 17.90 23.55
N GLU A 226 3.34 18.45 24.74
CA GLU A 226 4.02 17.98 25.95
C GLU A 226 3.45 16.64 26.42
N TRP A 227 2.11 16.50 26.34
CA TRP A 227 1.39 15.25 26.63
C TRP A 227 0.32 14.99 25.57
N GLY A 228 0.29 13.75 25.03
CA GLY A 228 -0.59 13.35 23.94
C GLY A 228 -1.95 12.78 24.34
N GLY A 229 -2.28 12.80 25.63
CA GLY A 229 -3.43 12.07 26.16
C GLY A 229 -3.15 10.56 26.27
N LEU A 230 -4.16 9.76 26.60
CA LEU A 230 -4.05 8.29 26.68
C LEU A 230 -3.89 7.58 25.32
N CYS A 231 -3.85 8.34 24.22
CA CYS A 231 -3.86 7.82 22.85
C CYS A 231 -5.06 6.88 22.56
N GLY A 232 -5.17 6.36 21.34
CA GLY A 232 -6.13 5.30 21.02
C GLY A 232 -5.62 3.91 21.42
N GLY A 233 -6.35 2.84 21.05
CA GLY A 233 -5.89 1.45 21.20
C GLY A 233 -6.25 0.78 22.54
N ILE A 234 -5.70 -0.42 22.76
CA ILE A 234 -6.03 -1.29 23.91
C ILE A 234 -5.30 -0.85 25.19
N SER A 235 -4.00 -0.56 25.08
CA SER A 235 -3.13 -0.21 26.22
C SER A 235 -2.48 1.14 25.97
N TRP A 236 -2.63 2.07 26.91
CA TRP A 236 -1.93 3.37 26.84
C TRP A 236 -0.51 3.26 27.38
N SER A 237 -0.29 2.39 28.38
CA SER A 237 1.02 2.18 28.98
C SER A 237 2.00 1.69 27.92
N ASP A 238 1.59 0.70 27.13
CA ASP A 238 2.44 0.13 26.08
C ASP A 238 2.70 1.13 24.95
N ARG A 239 1.81 2.12 24.78
CA ARG A 239 1.88 3.11 23.70
C ARG A 239 2.65 4.38 24.06
N LEU A 240 2.80 4.69 25.34
CA LEU A 240 3.33 5.99 25.78
C LEU A 240 4.49 5.88 26.75
N LEU A 241 4.64 4.73 27.42
CA LEU A 241 5.66 4.54 28.44
C LEU A 241 6.85 3.77 27.88
N GLU A 242 8.02 4.02 28.47
CA GLU A 242 9.20 3.19 28.23
C GLU A 242 8.97 1.74 28.69
N LYS A 243 9.65 0.80 28.03
CA LYS A 243 9.43 -0.64 28.17
C LYS A 243 9.26 -1.11 29.60
N LYS A 244 10.26 -0.83 30.43
CA LYS A 244 10.31 -1.30 31.81
C LYS A 244 9.17 -0.74 32.64
N LEU A 245 8.75 0.49 32.36
CA LEU A 245 7.65 1.12 33.06
C LEU A 245 6.31 0.53 32.61
N ALA A 246 6.13 0.34 31.29
CA ALA A 246 4.95 -0.30 30.72
C ALA A 246 4.76 -1.74 31.22
N GLU A 247 5.83 -2.55 31.22
CA GLU A 247 5.83 -3.94 31.72
C GLU A 247 5.54 -4.02 33.23
N SER A 248 5.81 -2.95 33.98
CA SER A 248 5.50 -2.86 35.41
C SER A 248 4.09 -2.35 35.71
N ALA A 249 3.29 -2.04 34.69
CA ALA A 249 1.94 -1.52 34.86
C ALA A 249 0.97 -2.63 35.29
N PRO A 250 0.28 -2.48 36.44
CA PRO A 250 -0.77 -3.42 36.85
C PRO A 250 -1.88 -3.50 35.79
N ALA A 251 -2.55 -4.64 35.65
CA ALA A 251 -3.59 -4.87 34.65
C ALA A 251 -4.78 -3.88 34.76
N GLU A 252 -5.04 -3.38 35.98
CA GLU A 252 -6.03 -2.36 36.29
C GLU A 252 -5.67 -0.98 35.71
N ILE A 253 -4.38 -0.74 35.47
CA ILE A 253 -3.83 0.54 35.03
C ILE A 253 -3.41 0.51 33.56
N GLY A 254 -2.73 -0.55 33.09
CA GLY A 254 -2.16 -0.56 31.74
C GLY A 254 -3.22 -0.55 30.62
N LEU A 255 -4.30 -1.30 30.82
CA LEU A 255 -5.40 -1.40 29.84
C LEU A 255 -6.33 -0.19 29.92
N ASN A 256 -6.63 0.43 28.77
CA ASN A 256 -7.44 1.64 28.68
C ASN A 256 -8.85 1.52 29.27
N GLU A 257 -9.47 0.34 29.13
CA GLU A 257 -10.80 0.07 29.68
C GLU A 257 -10.76 -0.01 31.20
N ASN A 258 -9.86 -0.84 31.74
CA ASN A 258 -9.65 -1.01 33.17
C ASN A 258 -9.24 0.30 33.83
N PHE A 259 -8.33 1.05 33.21
CA PHE A 259 -7.84 2.29 33.78
C PHE A 259 -8.94 3.33 33.98
N ARG A 260 -9.86 3.44 33.01
CA ARG A 260 -11.03 4.31 33.13
C ARG A 260 -12.03 3.84 34.18
N LYS A 261 -12.11 2.52 34.39
CA LYS A 261 -13.00 1.90 35.39
C LYS A 261 -12.47 2.11 36.81
N PHE A 262 -11.22 1.74 37.06
CA PHE A 262 -10.63 1.73 38.41
C PHE A 262 -10.05 3.09 38.82
N PHE A 263 -9.56 3.89 37.87
CA PHE A 263 -8.97 5.20 38.13
C PHE A 263 -9.65 6.30 37.31
N PRO A 264 -10.97 6.53 37.50
CA PRO A 264 -11.73 7.47 36.68
C PRO A 264 -11.23 8.91 36.78
N ASN A 265 -10.75 9.36 37.95
CA ASN A 265 -10.25 10.73 38.10
C ASN A 265 -8.87 10.89 37.45
N THR A 266 -7.97 9.93 37.68
CA THR A 266 -6.61 9.94 37.13
C THR A 266 -6.64 9.79 35.62
N SER A 267 -7.41 8.83 35.10
CA SER A 267 -7.57 8.62 33.66
C SER A 267 -8.16 9.84 32.97
N LYS A 268 -9.10 10.56 33.61
CA LYS A 268 -9.64 11.82 33.08
C LYS A 268 -8.56 12.88 32.94
N VAL A 269 -7.69 13.08 33.94
CA VAL A 269 -6.58 14.04 33.85
C VAL A 269 -5.61 13.68 32.72
N LEU A 270 -5.26 12.39 32.60
CA LEU A 270 -4.36 11.89 31.57
C LEU A 270 -5.01 11.81 30.18
N SER A 271 -6.34 11.87 30.07
CA SER A 271 -7.04 11.83 28.77
C SER A 271 -6.94 13.13 27.98
N TYR A 272 -6.62 14.25 28.64
CA TYR A 272 -6.43 15.54 27.97
C TYR A 272 -5.08 15.62 27.27
N GLU A 273 -5.02 16.39 26.19
CA GLU A 273 -3.76 16.80 25.60
C GLU A 273 -3.24 18.09 26.24
N TYR A 274 -1.92 18.23 26.34
CA TYR A 274 -1.27 19.44 26.84
C TYR A 274 -0.26 19.91 25.81
N ARG A 275 -0.42 21.16 25.37
CA ARG A 275 0.39 21.73 24.30
C ARG A 275 0.92 23.11 24.65
N THR A 276 2.11 23.43 24.16
CA THR A 276 2.73 24.76 24.22
C THR A 276 3.04 25.28 22.83
N PRO A 277 3.18 26.60 22.63
CA PRO A 277 3.68 27.13 21.36
C PRO A 277 5.07 26.58 21.03
N LEU A 278 5.26 26.12 19.79
CA LEU A 278 6.55 25.68 19.30
C LEU A 278 7.46 26.90 19.08
N SER A 279 8.69 26.83 19.62
CA SER A 279 9.65 27.93 19.52
C SER A 279 10.21 28.04 18.11
N HIS A 280 9.83 29.10 17.40
CA HIS A 280 10.33 29.38 16.04
C HIS A 280 11.85 29.55 16.01
N LYS A 281 12.42 30.20 17.04
CA LYS A 281 13.87 30.37 17.19
C LYS A 281 14.59 29.03 17.40
N ALA A 282 13.99 28.12 18.18
CA ALA A 282 14.56 26.78 18.36
C ALA A 282 14.52 25.99 17.05
N MET A 283 13.39 26.05 16.33
CA MET A 283 13.26 25.44 15.00
C MET A 283 14.31 25.96 14.02
N GLN A 284 14.46 27.28 13.88
CA GLN A 284 15.49 27.86 13.00
C GLN A 284 16.90 27.37 13.35
N LYS A 285 17.22 27.29 14.64
CA LYS A 285 18.51 26.75 15.11
C LYS A 285 18.67 25.27 14.78
N PHE A 286 17.61 24.47 14.91
CA PHE A 286 17.61 23.05 14.57
C PHE A 286 17.82 22.83 13.07
N ILE A 287 17.11 23.59 12.22
CA ILE A 287 17.27 23.55 10.76
C ILE A 287 18.70 23.94 10.36
N ALA A 288 19.24 25.03 10.93
CA ALA A 288 20.59 25.50 10.60
C ALA A 288 21.70 24.48 10.91
N LYS A 289 21.47 23.57 11.85
CA LYS A 289 22.41 22.48 12.17
C LYS A 289 22.33 21.30 11.19
N ASN A 290 21.26 21.20 10.42
CA ASN A 290 20.94 20.04 9.59
C ASN A 290 20.75 20.48 8.13
N PRO A 291 21.84 20.66 7.36
CA PRO A 291 21.80 21.28 6.03
C PRO A 291 21.09 20.46 4.95
N CYS A 292 20.82 19.17 5.20
CA CYS A 292 19.95 18.37 4.34
C CYS A 292 18.47 18.77 4.44
N ILE A 293 18.07 19.49 5.49
CA ILE A 293 16.72 20.05 5.59
C ILE A 293 16.62 21.30 4.71
N ARG A 294 15.90 21.18 3.61
CA ARG A 294 15.78 22.22 2.59
C ARG A 294 14.69 23.23 2.90
N ALA A 295 13.61 22.79 3.54
CA ALA A 295 12.54 23.67 3.92
C ALA A 295 11.74 23.11 5.11
N TYR A 296 11.07 24.02 5.83
CA TYR A 296 10.10 23.67 6.86
C TYR A 296 8.89 24.61 6.83
N ALA A 297 7.74 24.11 7.30
CA ALA A 297 6.51 24.86 7.43
C ALA A 297 5.89 24.62 8.83
N LEU A 298 5.42 25.70 9.45
CA LEU A 298 4.69 25.69 10.71
C LEU A 298 3.28 26.22 10.47
N GLU A 299 2.26 25.45 10.84
CA GLU A 299 0.87 25.88 10.70
C GLU A 299 0.10 25.86 12.01
N ASN A 300 -0.83 26.79 12.14
CA ASN A 300 -1.69 26.88 13.31
C ASN A 300 -2.65 25.68 13.38
N GLN A 301 -2.51 24.88 14.43
CA GLN A 301 -3.33 23.68 14.66
C GLN A 301 -4.79 24.00 15.01
N ASP A 302 -5.04 25.10 15.71
CA ASP A 302 -6.33 25.42 16.32
C ASP A 302 -7.33 25.99 15.29
N HIS A 303 -6.87 26.47 14.13
CA HIS A 303 -7.73 27.01 13.06
C HIS A 303 -8.29 25.95 12.11
N LYS A 304 -7.94 24.66 12.29
CA LYS A 304 -8.37 23.59 11.39
C LYS A 304 -9.25 22.60 12.13
N TYR A 305 -10.54 22.56 11.77
CA TYR A 305 -11.52 21.62 12.30
C TYR A 305 -11.33 20.20 11.72
N LEU A 306 -10.11 19.66 11.81
CA LEU A 306 -9.76 18.33 11.30
C LEU A 306 -9.91 17.26 12.38
N VAL A 307 -10.49 16.12 12.03
CA VAL A 307 -10.43 14.91 12.87
C VAL A 307 -9.07 14.23 12.75
N TRP A 308 -8.76 13.26 13.62
CA TRP A 308 -7.43 12.62 13.68
C TRP A 308 -6.93 12.06 12.35
N GLY A 309 -7.75 11.29 11.63
CA GLY A 309 -7.37 10.73 10.33
C GLY A 309 -7.03 11.83 9.32
N GLU A 310 -7.84 12.88 9.26
CA GLU A 310 -7.63 14.02 8.35
C GLU A 310 -6.33 14.78 8.65
N LYS A 311 -5.90 14.87 9.92
CA LYS A 311 -4.62 15.50 10.27
C LYS A 311 -3.41 14.75 9.68
N ILE A 312 -3.51 13.43 9.52
CA ILE A 312 -2.44 12.63 8.91
C ILE A 312 -2.35 12.97 7.42
N TYR A 313 -3.48 12.92 6.70
CA TYR A 313 -3.55 13.23 5.27
C TYR A 313 -3.13 14.66 4.98
N TYR A 314 -3.63 15.59 5.80
CA TYR A 314 -3.27 17.00 5.73
C TYR A 314 -1.78 17.20 5.90
N GLY A 315 -1.18 16.54 6.89
CA GLY A 315 0.25 16.64 7.15
C GLY A 315 1.09 16.11 5.99
N MET A 316 0.73 14.95 5.43
CA MET A 316 1.42 14.39 4.26
C MET A 316 1.28 15.28 3.02
N GLN A 317 0.07 15.80 2.74
CA GLN A 317 -0.14 16.73 1.64
C GLN A 317 0.72 17.99 1.82
N LYS A 318 0.79 18.54 3.03
CA LYS A 318 1.57 19.77 3.27
C LYS A 318 3.08 19.58 3.17
N SER A 319 3.61 18.45 3.62
CA SER A 319 5.03 18.17 3.40
C SER A 319 5.33 17.89 1.92
N LEU A 320 4.40 17.30 1.17
CA LEU A 320 4.53 17.17 -0.29
C LEU A 320 4.50 18.55 -0.99
N ASP A 321 3.56 19.43 -0.63
CA ASP A 321 3.46 20.78 -1.20
C ASP A 321 4.80 21.53 -1.04
N LEU A 322 5.39 21.44 0.16
CA LEU A 322 6.68 22.07 0.48
C LEU A 322 7.84 21.51 -0.37
N MET A 323 7.85 20.20 -0.60
CA MET A 323 8.82 19.55 -1.49
C MET A 323 8.61 19.99 -2.95
N GLN A 324 7.35 20.10 -3.41
CA GLN A 324 7.01 20.55 -4.77
C GLN A 324 7.40 22.01 -5.02
N GLU A 325 7.22 22.88 -4.03
CA GLU A 325 7.69 24.26 -4.10
C GLU A 325 9.21 24.32 -4.31
N TYR A 326 9.97 23.44 -3.64
CA TYR A 326 11.41 23.33 -3.82
C TYR A 326 11.79 22.76 -5.20
N GLU A 327 11.09 21.72 -5.69
CA GLU A 327 11.27 21.21 -7.06
C GLU A 327 11.12 22.33 -8.09
N ASN A 328 10.05 23.12 -7.99
CA ASN A 328 9.75 24.21 -8.91
C ASN A 328 10.80 25.33 -8.81
N LYS A 329 11.17 25.72 -7.58
CA LYS A 329 12.14 26.80 -7.34
C LYS A 329 13.54 26.47 -7.86
N HIS A 330 13.93 25.20 -7.81
CA HIS A 330 15.29 24.74 -8.15
C HIS A 330 15.36 24.01 -9.49
N ASN A 331 14.23 23.89 -10.21
CA ASN A 331 14.12 23.13 -11.46
C ASN A 331 14.70 21.71 -11.35
N ILE A 332 14.32 21.01 -10.28
CA ILE A 332 14.69 19.61 -10.06
C ILE A 332 13.43 18.75 -9.96
N ARG A 333 13.60 17.43 -10.06
CA ARG A 333 12.56 16.44 -9.76
C ARG A 333 13.09 15.36 -8.84
N TYR A 334 12.28 14.94 -7.89
CA TYR A 334 12.56 13.76 -7.08
C TYR A 334 12.05 12.50 -7.76
N ASP A 335 12.83 11.43 -7.67
CA ASP A 335 12.48 10.10 -8.20
C ASP A 335 11.74 9.27 -7.15
N PHE A 336 12.08 9.49 -5.88
CA PHE A 336 11.53 8.76 -4.73
C PHE A 336 11.12 9.72 -3.62
N ILE A 337 10.03 9.38 -2.93
CA ILE A 337 9.53 10.14 -1.79
C ILE A 337 9.32 9.16 -0.64
N ILE A 338 9.83 9.52 0.53
CA ILE A 338 9.65 8.79 1.78
C ILE A 338 8.93 9.72 2.76
N PHE A 339 7.78 9.30 3.28
CA PHE A 339 7.14 10.02 4.39
C PHE A 339 7.64 9.48 5.72
N ALA A 340 7.81 10.39 6.67
CA ALA A 340 8.26 10.07 8.00
C ALA A 340 7.42 10.81 9.04
N ARG A 341 7.25 10.19 10.20
CA ARG A 341 6.69 10.84 11.37
C ARG A 341 7.78 11.11 12.42
N PRO A 342 7.71 12.24 13.14
CA PRO A 342 8.69 12.61 14.16
C PRO A 342 8.59 11.76 15.44
N ASP A 343 7.62 10.86 15.51
CA ASP A 343 7.39 9.93 16.62
C ASP A 343 7.54 8.45 16.23
N PHE A 344 8.26 8.17 15.14
CA PHE A 344 8.61 6.83 14.66
C PHE A 344 10.12 6.61 14.66
N GLU A 345 10.54 5.42 15.05
CA GLU A 345 11.95 5.02 15.06
C GLU A 345 12.28 4.09 13.88
N ILE A 346 13.39 4.36 13.19
CA ILE A 346 13.91 3.53 12.10
C ILE A 346 14.82 2.45 12.67
N ILE A 347 14.47 1.19 12.43
CA ILE A 347 15.22 0.02 12.90
C ILE A 347 16.00 -0.61 11.77
N LYS A 348 15.38 -0.70 10.59
CA LYS A 348 16.01 -1.18 9.37
C LYS A 348 16.02 -0.09 8.33
N THR A 349 17.17 0.12 7.71
CA THR A 349 17.42 1.15 6.70
C THR A 349 17.25 0.57 5.29
N ILE A 350 16.97 1.46 4.32
CA ILE A 350 16.97 1.15 2.89
C ILE A 350 18.17 1.77 2.18
N SER A 351 18.57 1.14 1.09
CA SER A 351 19.49 1.66 0.09
C SER A 351 18.74 2.28 -1.10
N LEU A 352 19.46 2.98 -1.97
CA LEU A 352 18.92 3.42 -3.26
C LEU A 352 18.53 2.25 -4.15
N GLU A 353 19.17 1.09 -4.02
CA GLU A 353 18.86 -0.09 -4.81
C GLU A 353 17.49 -0.67 -4.41
N ASP A 354 17.21 -0.74 -3.11
CA ASP A 354 15.90 -1.17 -2.61
C ASP A 354 14.77 -0.26 -3.15
N LEU A 355 15.02 1.04 -3.28
CA LEU A 355 14.05 1.98 -3.88
C LEU A 355 13.86 1.73 -5.38
N ARG A 356 14.92 1.40 -6.10
CA ARG A 356 14.91 1.18 -7.56
C ARG A 356 14.17 -0.09 -7.97
N GLU A 357 14.08 -1.07 -7.08
CA GLU A 357 13.29 -2.29 -7.27
C GLU A 357 11.77 -2.03 -7.31
N LEU A 358 11.30 -0.85 -6.87
CA LEU A 358 9.87 -0.52 -6.88
C LEU A 358 9.36 -0.22 -8.29
N ASP A 359 8.20 -0.76 -8.62
CA ASP A 359 7.47 -0.43 -9.85
C ASP A 359 6.86 0.99 -9.82
N LEU A 360 6.45 1.51 -10.99
CA LEU A 360 5.89 2.86 -11.13
C LEU A 360 4.63 3.11 -10.30
N ASN A 361 3.86 2.06 -10.01
CA ASN A 361 2.65 2.12 -9.20
C ASN A 361 2.80 1.34 -7.88
N GLU A 362 4.03 1.01 -7.47
CA GLU A 362 4.29 0.38 -6.18
C GLU A 362 4.64 1.42 -5.12
N ILE A 363 4.11 1.19 -3.93
CA ILE A 363 4.49 1.85 -2.69
C ILE A 363 4.82 0.78 -1.67
N CYS A 364 5.67 1.11 -0.71
CA CYS A 364 5.96 0.28 0.44
C CYS A 364 5.29 0.86 1.68
N GLU A 365 4.49 0.04 2.34
CA GLU A 365 3.76 0.41 3.54
C GLU A 365 3.35 -0.84 4.34
N GLU A 366 3.28 -0.72 5.68
CA GLU A 366 2.66 -1.76 6.51
C GLU A 366 1.18 -1.91 6.12
N TYR A 367 0.81 -3.12 5.70
CA TYR A 367 -0.57 -3.49 5.40
C TYR A 367 -1.09 -4.44 6.48
N GLY A 368 -1.68 -3.87 7.52
CA GLY A 368 -2.16 -4.63 8.68
C GLY A 368 -3.60 -5.14 8.52
N PHE A 369 -4.13 -5.77 9.58
CA PHE A 369 -5.53 -6.24 9.64
C PHE A 369 -6.55 -5.12 9.37
N TYR A 370 -6.20 -3.86 9.62
CA TYR A 370 -7.05 -2.70 9.43
C TYR A 370 -6.84 -1.99 8.07
N GLY A 371 -5.88 -2.45 7.25
CA GLY A 371 -5.45 -1.82 6.01
C GLY A 371 -4.06 -1.16 6.11
N SER A 372 -3.72 -0.39 5.08
CA SER A 372 -2.56 0.51 4.98
C SER A 372 -2.84 1.84 5.69
N GLY A 373 -2.17 2.96 5.42
CA GLY A 373 -2.36 4.23 6.15
C GLY A 373 -1.58 4.33 7.46
N SER A 374 -0.48 3.60 7.54
CA SER A 374 0.58 3.76 8.52
C SER A 374 1.40 5.04 8.25
N ALA A 375 2.30 5.33 9.18
CA ALA A 375 3.02 6.59 9.31
C ALA A 375 4.20 6.81 8.36
N PHE A 376 4.65 5.75 7.68
CA PHE A 376 5.96 5.73 7.02
C PHE A 376 5.89 5.11 5.60
N PRO A 377 5.00 5.58 4.72
CA PRO A 377 4.93 5.09 3.35
C PRO A 377 6.07 5.66 2.50
N TYR A 378 6.60 4.87 1.58
CA TYR A 378 7.61 5.32 0.60
C TYR A 378 7.41 4.68 -0.76
N GLY A 379 7.91 5.32 -1.81
CA GLY A 379 7.78 4.80 -3.17
C GLY A 379 8.34 5.75 -4.22
N ARG A 380 8.07 5.43 -5.48
CA ARG A 380 8.36 6.36 -6.58
C ARG A 380 7.54 7.63 -6.43
N ALA A 381 8.13 8.76 -6.84
CA ALA A 381 7.56 10.08 -6.58
C ALA A 381 6.11 10.20 -7.09
N GLU A 382 5.82 9.75 -8.32
CA GLU A 382 4.45 9.82 -8.86
C GLU A 382 3.46 8.92 -8.13
N ALA A 383 3.84 7.68 -7.78
CA ALA A 383 3.00 6.80 -6.94
C ALA A 383 2.70 7.45 -5.58
N MET A 384 3.71 8.09 -4.98
CA MET A 384 3.57 8.76 -3.69
C MET A 384 2.73 10.03 -3.77
N ARG A 385 2.81 10.80 -4.87
CA ARG A 385 1.91 11.95 -5.12
C ARG A 385 0.45 11.51 -5.20
N HIS A 386 0.16 10.42 -5.92
CA HIS A 386 -1.17 9.83 -5.95
C HIS A 386 -1.62 9.40 -4.55
N TYR A 387 -0.76 8.66 -3.84
CA TYR A 387 -1.04 8.16 -2.50
C TYR A 387 -1.43 9.28 -1.51
N VAL A 388 -0.68 10.39 -1.47
CA VAL A 388 -0.96 11.47 -0.49
C VAL A 388 -2.01 12.49 -0.94
N SER A 389 -2.44 12.44 -2.21
CA SER A 389 -3.45 13.35 -2.74
C SER A 389 -4.86 13.19 -2.14
N LEU A 390 -5.04 12.24 -1.21
CA LEU A 390 -6.31 11.96 -0.54
C LEU A 390 -6.93 13.21 0.09
N MET A 391 -6.15 14.05 0.79
CA MET A 391 -6.69 15.20 1.51
C MET A 391 -7.46 16.14 0.56
N SER A 392 -6.86 16.43 -0.60
CA SER A 392 -7.45 17.30 -1.63
C SER A 392 -8.67 16.67 -2.32
N ASN A 393 -8.81 15.35 -2.22
CA ASN A 393 -9.79 14.55 -2.93
C ASN A 393 -10.78 13.82 -2.02
N LEU A 394 -10.76 14.08 -0.71
CA LEU A 394 -11.54 13.32 0.28
C LEU A 394 -13.05 13.35 -0.02
N HIS A 395 -13.52 14.44 -0.60
CA HIS A 395 -14.91 14.63 -1.01
C HIS A 395 -15.37 13.63 -2.10
N HIS A 396 -14.46 13.13 -2.95
CA HIS A 396 -14.78 12.11 -3.96
C HIS A 396 -15.11 10.75 -3.35
N LEU A 397 -14.64 10.46 -2.13
CA LEU A 397 -14.86 9.20 -1.45
C LEU A 397 -16.02 9.23 -0.43
N GLN A 398 -16.52 10.42 -0.10
CA GLN A 398 -17.59 10.57 0.89
C GLN A 398 -18.91 9.98 0.34
N GLY A 399 -19.50 9.06 1.11
CA GLY A 399 -20.86 8.55 0.88
C GLY A 399 -21.00 7.35 -0.06
N SER A 400 -19.96 6.97 -0.81
CA SER A 400 -20.02 5.83 -1.76
C SER A 400 -19.45 4.52 -1.18
N TYR A 401 -18.18 4.54 -0.77
CA TYR A 401 -17.45 3.33 -0.35
C TYR A 401 -16.70 3.46 0.99
N LEU A 402 -16.74 4.64 1.62
CA LEU A 402 -16.17 4.88 2.95
C LEU A 402 -17.25 4.92 4.03
N THR A 403 -17.12 4.03 5.02
CA THR A 403 -18.02 4.00 6.19
C THR A 403 -17.58 5.00 7.25
N ASN A 404 -16.29 5.34 7.31
CA ASN A 404 -15.71 6.28 8.26
C ASN A 404 -14.41 6.91 7.74
N VAL A 405 -14.46 8.17 7.31
CA VAL A 405 -13.27 8.95 6.88
C VAL A 405 -12.24 9.17 8.00
N ALA A 406 -12.63 8.97 9.26
CA ALA A 406 -11.70 9.06 10.38
C ALA A 406 -10.91 7.76 10.60
N ASP A 407 -11.31 6.64 9.97
CA ASP A 407 -10.49 5.45 9.90
C ASP A 407 -9.41 5.66 8.85
N ASN A 408 -8.21 5.99 9.32
CA ASN A 408 -7.12 6.31 8.42
C ASN A 408 -6.72 5.11 7.57
N HIS A 409 -6.92 3.90 8.09
CA HIS A 409 -6.40 2.70 7.48
C HIS A 409 -7.25 2.23 6.30
N ASP A 410 -8.57 2.12 6.52
CA ASP A 410 -9.51 1.76 5.45
C ASP A 410 -9.52 2.82 4.33
N THR A 411 -9.56 4.09 4.73
CA THR A 411 -9.67 5.21 3.79
C THR A 411 -8.43 5.31 2.90
N GLN A 412 -7.23 5.21 3.48
CA GLN A 412 -5.98 5.31 2.72
C GLN A 412 -5.78 4.08 1.81
N SER A 413 -6.15 2.88 2.27
CA SER A 413 -6.08 1.66 1.47
C SER A 413 -6.95 1.77 0.21
N LYS A 414 -8.21 2.19 0.38
CA LYS A 414 -9.15 2.37 -0.74
C LYS A 414 -8.69 3.47 -1.69
N TRP A 415 -8.09 4.53 -1.17
CA TRP A 415 -7.51 5.58 -1.99
C TRP A 415 -6.32 5.08 -2.83
N ALA A 416 -5.44 4.27 -2.25
CA ALA A 416 -4.36 3.62 -2.99
C ALA A 416 -4.92 2.72 -4.11
N MET A 417 -5.99 1.95 -3.83
CA MET A 417 -6.67 1.11 -4.82
C MET A 417 -7.28 1.93 -5.97
N TYR A 418 -7.84 3.11 -5.69
CA TYR A 418 -8.41 4.00 -6.71
C TYR A 418 -7.39 4.39 -7.78
N PHE A 419 -6.11 4.56 -7.39
CA PHE A 419 -5.00 4.84 -8.31
C PHE A 419 -4.26 3.59 -8.79
N ASN A 420 -4.79 2.39 -8.55
CA ASN A 420 -4.15 1.12 -8.88
C ASN A 420 -2.73 1.00 -8.27
N LEU A 421 -2.54 1.56 -7.06
CA LEU A 421 -1.29 1.44 -6.34
C LEU A 421 -1.20 0.06 -5.68
N LYS A 422 -0.06 -0.59 -5.85
CA LYS A 422 0.28 -1.86 -5.23
C LYS A 422 1.07 -1.59 -3.97
N THR A 423 0.52 -1.95 -2.82
CA THR A 423 1.24 -1.86 -1.54
C THR A 423 2.08 -3.11 -1.32
N ARG A 424 3.41 -2.93 -1.25
CA ARG A 424 4.36 -3.96 -0.80
C ARG A 424 4.61 -3.82 0.69
N ASP A 425 4.81 -4.96 1.34
CA ASP A 425 5.20 -5.00 2.74
C ASP A 425 6.63 -4.46 2.95
N TRP A 426 6.88 -3.99 4.17
CA TRP A 426 8.06 -3.35 4.72
C TRP A 426 9.34 -4.21 4.77
N LYS A 427 9.60 -5.06 3.79
CA LYS A 427 10.79 -5.95 3.80
C LYS A 427 12.11 -5.21 4.04
N HIS A 428 12.18 -3.90 3.76
CA HIS A 428 13.42 -3.11 3.82
C HIS A 428 13.42 -1.94 4.83
N ILE A 429 12.27 -1.32 5.18
CA ILE A 429 12.17 -0.36 6.30
C ILE A 429 11.25 -0.94 7.35
N THR A 430 11.80 -1.35 8.50
CA THR A 430 11.00 -1.63 9.68
C THR A 430 11.05 -0.39 10.57
N ALA A 431 9.92 0.30 10.68
CA ALA A 431 9.75 1.39 11.62
C ALA A 431 8.85 0.91 12.77
N LEU A 432 9.33 0.87 14.01
CA LEU A 432 8.42 0.50 15.10
C LEU A 432 7.49 1.67 15.38
N TYR A 433 6.19 1.42 15.16
CA TYR A 433 5.21 1.99 16.07
C TYR A 433 5.24 1.19 17.37
N ASN A 434 4.88 1.83 18.47
CA ASN A 434 4.94 1.31 19.85
C ASN A 434 4.00 0.11 20.15
N ARG A 435 3.76 -0.76 19.16
CA ARG A 435 2.78 -1.85 19.16
C ARG A 435 3.41 -3.25 19.18
N TYR A 436 4.66 -3.39 18.73
CA TYR A 436 5.30 -4.72 18.55
C TYR A 436 6.57 -4.94 19.37
N ALA A 437 7.18 -3.86 19.84
CA ALA A 437 8.12 -3.88 20.94
C ALA A 437 8.10 -2.47 21.52
N PRO A 438 7.74 -2.26 22.80
CA PRO A 438 8.11 -1.04 23.48
C PRO A 438 9.64 -1.05 23.56
N SER A 439 10.32 -0.58 22.52
CA SER A 439 11.72 -0.17 22.62
C SER A 439 11.73 1.26 23.14
N ASP A 440 12.88 1.69 23.66
CA ASP A 440 13.09 3.04 24.16
C ASP A 440 13.07 4.07 23.01
N ILE A 441 11.93 4.22 22.32
CA ILE A 441 11.72 5.13 21.19
C ILE A 441 12.16 6.51 21.65
N ILE A 442 13.11 7.09 20.90
CA ILE A 442 13.81 8.32 21.29
C ILE A 442 12.79 9.41 21.64
N CYS A 443 11.78 9.58 20.79
CA CYS A 443 10.73 10.57 20.95
C CYS A 443 9.99 10.48 22.30
N LEU A 444 9.83 9.29 22.91
CA LEU A 444 9.05 9.12 24.15
C LEU A 444 9.83 9.46 25.42
N LYS A 445 11.17 9.46 25.38
CA LYS A 445 12.05 9.65 26.56
C LYS A 445 11.90 11.01 27.26
N LYS A 446 11.43 12.02 26.54
CA LYS A 446 11.28 13.40 27.05
C LYS A 446 9.82 13.87 27.06
N LEU A 447 8.87 12.94 27.09
CA LEU A 447 7.47 13.30 27.33
C LEU A 447 7.31 13.98 28.69
N ARG A 448 6.28 14.82 28.79
CA ARG A 448 5.90 15.46 30.05
C ARG A 448 4.48 15.09 30.39
N ILE A 449 4.20 14.86 31.67
CA ILE A 449 2.91 14.36 32.13
C ILE A 449 2.16 15.42 32.93
N PRO A 450 0.81 15.46 32.87
CA PRO A 450 0.05 16.32 33.75
C PRO A 450 0.20 15.87 35.21
N ASN A 451 0.08 16.81 36.15
CA ASN A 451 0.10 16.47 37.57
C ASN A 451 -1.19 15.72 37.94
N ILE A 452 -1.05 14.45 38.29
CA ILE A 452 -2.15 13.55 38.66
C ILE A 452 -2.32 13.35 40.17
N LYS A 453 -1.43 13.88 41.02
CA LYS A 453 -1.35 13.50 42.45
C LYS A 453 -2.68 13.61 43.19
N LYS A 454 -3.43 14.69 42.96
CA LYS A 454 -4.75 14.89 43.57
C LYS A 454 -5.76 13.84 43.09
N ALA A 455 -5.88 13.68 41.78
CA ALA A 455 -6.83 12.75 41.17
C ALA A 455 -6.55 11.29 41.55
N PHE A 456 -5.26 10.92 41.61
CA PHE A 456 -4.83 9.60 42.05
C PHE A 456 -5.19 9.32 43.51
N LYS A 457 -4.97 10.29 44.41
CA LYS A 457 -5.36 10.16 45.81
C LYS A 457 -6.88 9.99 45.97
N GLU A 458 -7.67 10.71 45.17
CA GLU A 458 -9.12 10.57 45.15
C GLU A 458 -9.57 9.17 44.69
N ASP A 459 -8.91 8.60 43.67
CA ASP A 459 -9.17 7.23 43.23
C ASP A 459 -8.79 6.19 44.30
N LEU A 460 -7.62 6.32 44.94
CA LEU A 460 -7.16 5.37 45.98
C LEU A 460 -8.12 5.27 47.17
N VAL A 461 -8.73 6.37 47.62
CA VAL A 461 -9.71 6.36 48.73
C VAL A 461 -10.93 5.48 48.40
N VAL A 462 -11.34 5.44 47.13
CA VAL A 462 -12.44 4.59 46.68
C VAL A 462 -11.97 3.13 46.60
N LEU A 463 -10.80 2.89 46.01
CA LEU A 463 -10.25 1.55 45.78
C LEU A 463 -9.89 0.80 47.08
N GLN A 464 -9.68 1.51 48.19
CA GLN A 464 -9.52 0.91 49.53
C GLN A 464 -10.66 -0.02 49.95
N LYS A 465 -11.84 0.11 49.33
CA LYS A 465 -13.00 -0.76 49.59
C LYS A 465 -13.04 -2.00 48.71
N GLU A 466 -12.27 -2.02 47.62
CA GLU A 466 -12.30 -3.05 46.58
C GLU A 466 -11.04 -3.91 46.56
N PHE A 467 -9.91 -3.38 47.00
CA PHE A 467 -8.60 -4.02 46.94
C PHE A 467 -7.91 -4.07 48.30
N ASP A 468 -7.06 -5.07 48.50
CA ASP A 468 -6.25 -5.20 49.72
C ASP A 468 -5.06 -4.23 49.75
N GLU A 469 -4.39 -4.16 50.90
CA GLU A 469 -3.28 -3.24 51.13
C GLU A 469 -2.07 -3.52 50.21
N GLU A 470 -1.83 -4.78 49.86
CA GLU A 470 -0.73 -5.16 48.98
C GLU A 470 -0.96 -4.60 47.56
N LYS A 471 -2.18 -4.77 47.05
CA LYS A 471 -2.57 -4.29 45.72
C LYS A 471 -2.60 -2.76 45.65
N LEU A 472 -3.04 -2.08 46.70
CA LEU A 472 -2.97 -0.62 46.78
C LEU A 472 -1.52 -0.11 46.76
N LYS A 473 -0.61 -0.78 47.48
CA LYS A 473 0.83 -0.46 47.43
C LYS A 473 1.43 -0.70 46.05
N GLU A 474 0.98 -1.73 45.32
CA GLU A 474 1.37 -1.96 43.94
C GLU A 474 0.99 -0.77 43.04
N PHE A 475 -0.23 -0.26 43.18
CA PHE A 475 -0.71 0.92 42.44
C PHE A 475 0.08 2.18 42.78
N GLU A 476 0.30 2.46 44.07
CA GLU A 476 1.11 3.59 44.53
C GLU A 476 2.53 3.50 43.98
N SER A 477 3.16 2.33 44.10
CA SER A 477 4.51 2.08 43.60
C SER A 477 4.64 2.33 42.10
N PHE A 478 3.64 1.91 41.31
CA PHE A 478 3.61 2.21 39.88
C PHE A 478 3.54 3.72 39.60
N PHE A 479 2.61 4.44 40.24
CA PHE A 479 2.44 5.87 40.00
C PHE A 479 3.59 6.72 40.53
N ASP A 480 4.26 6.30 41.61
CA ASP A 480 5.49 6.91 42.07
C ASP A 480 6.61 6.77 41.05
N ARG A 481 6.79 5.58 40.46
CA ARG A 481 7.74 5.37 39.35
C ARG A 481 7.37 6.23 38.14
N PHE A 482 6.10 6.21 37.72
CA PHE A 482 5.61 6.98 36.57
C PHE A 482 5.83 8.49 36.75
N THR A 483 5.48 9.04 37.92
CA THR A 483 5.61 10.48 38.18
C THR A 483 7.02 10.94 38.49
N SER A 484 7.91 10.01 38.89
CA SER A 484 9.34 10.29 39.06
C SER A 484 10.11 10.21 37.74
N HIS A 485 9.64 9.39 36.80
CA HIS A 485 10.29 9.19 35.50
C HIS A 485 10.09 10.37 34.54
N TYR A 486 8.89 10.97 34.52
CA TYR A 486 8.56 12.07 33.61
C TYR A 486 8.44 13.42 34.32
N GLU A 487 8.94 14.47 33.67
CA GLU A 487 8.71 15.83 34.13
C GLU A 487 7.23 16.22 34.02
N CYS A 488 6.78 17.14 34.89
CA CYS A 488 5.46 17.71 34.76
C CYS A 488 5.36 18.64 33.53
N VAL A 489 4.19 18.69 32.90
CA VAL A 489 3.88 19.69 31.87
C VAL A 489 4.16 21.11 32.38
N SER A 490 4.64 21.96 31.48
CA SER A 490 5.04 23.31 31.81
C SER A 490 3.84 24.18 32.21
N LYS A 491 4.09 25.21 33.01
CA LYS A 491 3.05 26.18 33.40
C LYS A 491 2.41 26.93 32.23
N LYS A 492 3.07 26.91 31.05
CA LYS A 492 2.58 27.54 29.82
C LYS A 492 1.70 26.60 28.99
N ALA A 493 1.66 25.31 29.34
CA ALA A 493 0.89 24.32 28.62
C ALA A 493 -0.60 24.59 28.77
N LYS A 494 -1.31 24.61 27.65
CA LYS A 494 -2.77 24.69 27.60
C LYS A 494 -3.34 23.29 27.47
N ARG A 495 -4.44 23.05 28.17
CA ARG A 495 -5.19 21.79 28.15
C ARG A 495 -6.18 21.81 26.99
N TYR A 496 -6.20 20.73 26.22
CA TYR A 496 -7.12 20.51 25.11
C TYR A 496 -7.86 19.19 25.31
N VAL A 497 -9.15 19.14 24.96
CA VAL A 497 -9.88 17.87 24.92
C VAL A 497 -9.38 17.07 23.73
N ALA A 498 -8.97 15.83 23.95
CA ALA A 498 -8.72 14.90 22.87
C ALA A 498 -10.06 14.66 22.14
N ASN A 499 -10.25 15.33 20.99
CA ASN A 499 -11.47 15.36 20.16
C ASN A 499 -12.69 16.14 20.67
N GLU A 500 -12.70 17.47 20.55
CA GLU A 500 -13.99 18.20 20.50
C GLU A 500 -14.83 17.77 19.28
N SER A 501 -14.20 17.45 18.14
CA SER A 501 -14.89 17.14 16.87
C SER A 501 -15.39 15.70 16.72
N ALA A 502 -14.77 14.69 17.34
CA ALA A 502 -15.23 13.30 17.20
C ALA A 502 -16.54 13.02 17.97
N THR A 503 -16.81 13.77 19.04
CA THR A 503 -18.05 13.69 19.80
C THR A 503 -19.24 14.23 18.99
N GLU A 504 -19.04 15.35 18.29
CA GLU A 504 -20.03 15.90 17.35
C GLU A 504 -20.17 15.06 16.07
N ALA A 505 -19.06 14.55 15.52
CA ALA A 505 -19.07 13.68 14.35
C ALA A 505 -19.73 12.32 14.64
N LYS A 506 -19.50 11.72 15.82
CA LYS A 506 -20.24 10.51 16.28
C LYS A 506 -21.74 10.79 16.48
N ALA A 507 -22.11 12.01 16.92
CA ALA A 507 -23.50 12.41 17.04
C ALA A 507 -24.16 12.63 15.67
N LYS A 508 -23.44 13.20 14.69
CA LYS A 508 -23.89 13.37 13.30
C LYS A 508 -23.97 12.04 12.54
N SER A 509 -22.98 11.17 12.66
CA SER A 509 -22.96 9.87 11.97
C SER A 509 -24.04 8.93 12.49
N ARG A 510 -24.34 8.92 13.80
CA ARG A 510 -25.50 8.20 14.37
C ARG A 510 -26.84 8.71 13.83
N LYS A 511 -26.97 10.02 13.59
CA LYS A 511 -28.18 10.62 12.96
C LYS A 511 -28.31 10.27 11.48
N ILE A 512 -27.21 10.17 10.75
CA ILE A 512 -27.20 9.74 9.34
C ILE A 512 -27.50 8.24 9.24
N PHE A 513 -26.90 7.41 10.09
CA PHE A 513 -27.19 5.98 10.17
C PHE A 513 -28.66 5.72 10.50
N SER A 514 -29.26 6.45 11.45
CA SER A 514 -30.69 6.26 11.75
C SER A 514 -31.62 6.69 10.61
N LYS A 515 -31.20 7.65 9.77
CA LYS A 515 -31.93 8.05 8.54
C LYS A 515 -31.78 7.02 7.42
N ILE A 516 -30.56 6.53 7.16
CA ILE A 516 -30.30 5.51 6.14
C ILE A 516 -30.97 4.19 6.53
N TRP A 517 -30.91 3.80 7.80
CA TRP A 517 -31.55 2.57 8.29
C TRP A 517 -33.08 2.63 8.25
N LYS A 518 -33.67 3.83 8.42
CA LYS A 518 -35.11 4.06 8.17
C LYS A 518 -35.49 4.07 6.69
N PHE A 519 -34.56 4.41 5.80
CA PHE A 519 -34.78 4.41 4.35
C PHE A 519 -34.66 2.99 3.74
N ILE A 520 -33.76 2.16 4.30
CA ILE A 520 -33.58 0.75 3.89
C ILE A 520 -34.70 -0.15 4.40
N ARG A 521 -35.35 0.20 5.52
CA ARG A 521 -36.50 -0.50 6.10
C ARG A 521 -37.82 0.19 5.79
N GLY A 522 -38.05 0.56 4.54
CA GLY A 522 -39.41 0.86 4.08
C GLY A 522 -40.39 -0.19 4.60
#